data_AF-A0A976E4N2-F1
#
_entry.id   AF-A0A976E4N2-F1
#
_cell.length_a   1.000
_cell.length_b   1.000
_cell.length_c   1.000
_cell.angle_alpha   90.00
_cell.angle_beta   90.00
_cell.angle_gamma   90.00
#
_symmetry.space_group_name_H-M   'P 1'
#
loop_
_entity.id
_entity.type
_entity.pdbx_description
1 polymer ?
#
loop_
_entity_poly.entity_id
_entity_poly.type
_entity_poly.pdbx_seq_one_letter_code
_entity_poly.pdbx_strand_id
1 'polypeptide(L)'
;GARGRGLAILGGATVGGDPMEPGTAPIAAIRRIWGGEPLAMAEVMEAYAAQAIAVVEGAGLDPAVVNLGGGGLARGHPVGASGAILAVRLFHGLRRGRGLAAIAAAGGIGTALLVEASGAGEE
;
A
#
# COMPACT_ATOMS: atom_id res chain seq x y z
N GLY A 1 6.49 -30.98 -5.17
CA GLY A 1 7.49 -29.97 -4.76
C GLY A 1 6.77 -28.83 -4.09
N ALA A 2 7.16 -28.46 -2.87
CA ALA A 2 6.54 -27.36 -2.14
C ALA A 2 6.66 -26.06 -2.95
N ARG A 3 5.53 -25.43 -3.31
CA ARG A 3 5.56 -24.09 -3.88
C ARG A 3 5.98 -23.13 -2.77
N GLY A 4 7.10 -22.43 -2.97
CA GLY A 4 7.56 -21.42 -2.02
C GLY A 4 6.55 -20.29 -1.85
N ARG A 5 6.59 -19.62 -0.69
CA ARG A 5 5.76 -18.45 -0.39
C ARG A 5 6.08 -17.30 -1.34
N GLY A 6 5.03 -16.62 -1.78
CA GLY A 6 5.11 -15.45 -2.65
C GLY A 6 3.94 -14.49 -2.48
N LEU A 7 3.90 -13.49 -3.35
CA LEU A 7 2.76 -12.61 -3.55
C LEU A 7 2.28 -12.76 -5.00
N ALA A 8 0.99 -12.99 -5.18
CA ALA A 8 0.35 -12.79 -6.47
C ALA A 8 -0.06 -11.32 -6.60
N ILE A 9 0.28 -10.67 -7.72
CA ILE A 9 -0.18 -9.31 -8.01
C ILE A 9 -1.59 -9.41 -8.60
N LEU A 10 -2.57 -8.85 -7.89
CA LEU A 10 -3.97 -8.82 -8.32
C LEU A 10 -4.28 -7.59 -9.18
N GLY A 11 -3.57 -6.48 -8.95
CA GLY A 11 -3.74 -5.26 -9.72
C GLY A 11 -2.77 -4.16 -9.32
N GLY A 12 -2.61 -3.19 -10.21
CA GLY A 12 -1.85 -1.97 -9.96
C GLY A 12 -2.44 -0.81 -10.74
N ALA A 13 -2.42 0.38 -10.17
CA ALA A 13 -2.88 1.59 -10.82
C ALA A 13 -1.97 2.76 -10.47
N THR A 14 -1.65 3.56 -11.49
CA THR A 14 -1.07 4.89 -11.34
C THR A 14 -2.03 5.90 -11.94
N VAL A 15 -2.29 6.98 -11.23
CA VAL A 15 -3.19 8.06 -11.64
C VAL A 15 -2.52 9.42 -11.43
N GLY A 16 -2.91 10.39 -12.24
CA GLY A 16 -2.63 11.80 -12.00
C GLY A 16 -3.85 12.52 -11.44
N GLY A 17 -3.62 13.49 -10.57
CA GLY A 17 -4.61 14.37 -9.95
C GLY A 17 -4.12 15.81 -9.92
N ASP A 18 -4.62 16.59 -8.96
CA ASP A 18 -4.21 17.99 -8.79
C ASP A 18 -2.76 18.09 -8.27
N PRO A 19 -1.83 18.77 -8.99
CA PRO A 19 -0.48 19.02 -8.50
C PRO A 19 -0.42 19.81 -7.19
N MET A 20 -1.47 20.56 -6.84
CA MET A 20 -1.60 21.28 -5.57
C MET A 20 -2.07 20.40 -4.41
N GLU A 21 -2.59 19.20 -4.69
CA GLU A 21 -3.04 18.22 -3.69
C GLU A 21 -2.35 16.85 -3.87
N PRO A 22 -1.01 16.76 -3.93
CA PRO A 22 -0.32 15.51 -4.23
C PRO A 22 -0.54 14.44 -3.14
N GLY A 23 -0.78 14.85 -1.90
CA GLY A 23 -0.94 13.92 -0.77
C GLY A 23 -2.18 13.03 -0.88
N THR A 24 -3.24 13.45 -1.56
CA THR A 24 -4.52 12.72 -1.66
C THR A 24 -4.64 11.89 -2.93
N ALA A 25 -3.77 12.10 -3.92
CA ALA A 25 -3.74 11.36 -5.17
C ALA A 25 -3.79 9.81 -5.03
N PRO A 26 -3.19 9.17 -4.00
CA PRO A 26 -3.27 7.72 -3.84
C PRO A 26 -4.69 7.19 -3.61
N ILE A 27 -5.61 8.00 -3.09
CA ILE A 27 -7.01 7.59 -2.84
C ILE A 27 -7.67 7.14 -4.14
N ALA A 28 -7.46 7.88 -5.24
CA ALA A 28 -8.00 7.54 -6.54
C ALA A 28 -7.35 6.27 -7.13
N ALA A 29 -6.04 6.08 -6.92
CA ALA A 29 -5.34 4.87 -7.34
C ALA A 29 -5.84 3.63 -6.58
N ILE A 30 -6.03 3.75 -5.26
CA ILE A 30 -6.58 2.69 -4.40
C ILE A 30 -7.97 2.27 -4.88
N ARG A 31 -8.89 3.24 -5.01
CA ARG A 31 -10.28 2.97 -5.44
C ARG A 31 -10.39 2.35 -6.83
N ARG A 32 -9.36 2.50 -7.68
CA ARG A 32 -9.34 1.89 -9.02
C ARG A 32 -9.08 0.38 -8.99
N ILE A 33 -8.41 -0.12 -7.96
CA ILE A 33 -7.99 -1.54 -7.88
C ILE A 33 -8.57 -2.28 -6.67
N TRP A 34 -9.09 -1.58 -5.68
CA TRP A 34 -9.59 -2.15 -4.43
C TRP A 34 -11.07 -1.79 -4.23
N GLY A 35 -11.90 -2.80 -3.99
CA GLY A 35 -13.35 -2.67 -3.86
C GLY A 35 -13.84 -2.51 -2.43
N GLY A 36 -12.93 -2.34 -1.46
CA GLY A 36 -13.27 -2.26 -0.03
C GLY A 36 -13.35 -3.61 0.66
N GLU A 37 -12.94 -4.69 0.01
CA GLU A 37 -12.86 -6.00 0.66
C GLU A 37 -11.79 -6.03 1.77
N PRO A 38 -11.92 -6.89 2.79
CA PRO A 38 -10.98 -6.92 3.91
C PRO A 38 -9.52 -7.13 3.48
N LEU A 39 -8.63 -6.29 3.99
CA LEU A 39 -7.19 -6.42 3.85
C LEU A 39 -6.58 -6.98 5.13
N ALA A 40 -5.62 -7.90 5.02
CA ALA A 40 -4.87 -8.38 6.16
C ALA A 40 -3.69 -7.46 6.51
N MET A 41 -3.22 -6.66 5.55
CA MET A 41 -2.11 -5.71 5.74
C MET A 41 -2.17 -4.60 4.70
N ALA A 42 -1.98 -3.35 5.11
CA ALA A 42 -1.81 -2.22 4.21
C ALA A 42 -0.51 -1.47 4.53
N GLU A 43 0.25 -1.12 3.51
CA GLU A 43 1.47 -0.32 3.63
C GLU A 43 1.26 1.00 2.87
N VAL A 44 1.00 2.07 3.61
CA VAL A 44 0.70 3.40 3.07
C VAL A 44 1.89 4.31 3.32
N MET A 45 2.32 5.04 2.28
CA MET A 45 3.38 6.01 2.40
C MET A 45 3.03 7.11 3.42
N GLU A 46 3.98 7.39 4.30
CA GLU A 46 3.88 8.46 5.29
C GLU A 46 4.95 9.52 4.99
N ALA A 47 4.73 10.37 3.99
CA ALA A 47 5.60 11.53 3.78
C ALA A 47 5.35 12.60 4.87
N TYR A 48 4.09 12.71 5.30
CA TYR A 48 3.62 13.54 6.40
C TYR A 48 2.49 12.82 7.13
N ALA A 49 2.34 13.05 8.44
CA ALA A 49 1.28 12.43 9.23
C ALA A 49 -0.12 12.79 8.71
N ALA A 50 -0.36 14.08 8.43
CA ALA A 50 -1.63 14.55 7.87
C ALA A 50 -1.96 13.90 6.53
N GLN A 51 -0.96 13.70 5.66
CA GLN A 51 -1.15 13.01 4.38
C GLN A 51 -1.53 11.55 4.57
N ALA A 52 -0.84 10.82 5.46
CA ALA A 52 -1.12 9.42 5.72
C ALA A 52 -2.54 9.23 6.25
N ILE A 53 -2.95 10.05 7.23
CA ILE A 53 -4.31 10.06 7.79
C ILE A 53 -5.33 10.31 6.69
N ALA A 54 -5.14 11.35 5.87
CA ALA A 54 -6.05 11.69 4.78
C ALA A 54 -6.22 10.56 3.76
N VAL A 55 -5.14 9.81 3.44
CA VAL A 55 -5.23 8.65 2.54
C VAL A 55 -5.94 7.48 3.20
N VAL A 56 -5.63 7.17 4.45
CA VAL A 56 -6.25 6.05 5.19
C VAL A 56 -7.75 6.28 5.33
N GLU A 57 -8.16 7.44 5.83
CA GLU A 57 -9.57 7.80 6.00
C GLU A 57 -10.28 7.95 4.65
N GLY A 58 -9.67 8.65 3.70
CA GLY A 58 -10.26 8.92 2.38
C GLY A 58 -10.44 7.68 1.53
N ALA A 59 -9.57 6.68 1.67
CA ALA A 59 -9.71 5.38 1.02
C ALA A 59 -10.61 4.40 1.81
N GLY A 60 -10.90 4.67 3.08
CA GLY A 60 -11.67 3.77 3.95
C GLY A 60 -10.87 2.54 4.39
N LEU A 61 -9.55 2.68 4.56
CA LEU A 61 -8.69 1.61 5.06
C LEU A 61 -8.90 1.44 6.56
N ASP A 62 -8.94 0.19 7.03
CA ASP A 62 -8.94 -0.11 8.47
C ASP A 62 -7.58 0.26 9.09
N PRO A 63 -7.53 1.25 10.02
CA PRO A 63 -6.27 1.66 10.64
C PRO A 63 -5.56 0.52 11.37
N ALA A 64 -6.28 -0.50 11.84
CA ALA A 64 -5.72 -1.62 12.58
C ALA A 64 -4.80 -2.52 11.73
N VAL A 65 -4.87 -2.43 10.39
CA VAL A 65 -4.02 -3.22 9.47
C VAL A 65 -3.02 -2.36 8.70
N VAL A 66 -3.01 -1.04 8.91
CA VAL A 66 -2.12 -0.09 8.23
C VAL A 66 -0.78 0.00 8.96
N ASN A 67 0.32 -0.14 8.22
CA ASN A 67 1.69 0.11 8.68
C ASN A 67 2.06 -0.61 9.99
N LEU A 68 1.63 -1.88 10.14
CA LEU A 68 1.79 -2.69 11.37
C LEU A 68 3.20 -2.72 11.97
N GLY A 69 4.25 -2.59 11.14
CA GLY A 69 5.65 -2.54 11.60
C GLY A 69 6.25 -1.14 11.57
N GLY A 70 5.42 -0.09 11.69
CA GLY A 70 5.78 1.31 11.53
C GLY A 70 5.91 1.73 10.06
N GLY A 71 5.65 2.99 9.74
CA GLY A 71 5.70 3.55 8.38
C GLY A 71 6.93 4.42 8.09
N GLY A 72 6.80 5.30 7.09
CA GLY A 72 7.86 6.18 6.61
C GLY A 72 8.31 7.24 7.63
N LEU A 73 7.42 7.66 8.54
CA LEU A 73 7.77 8.64 9.58
C LEU A 73 8.77 8.07 10.60
N ALA A 74 8.64 6.78 10.92
CA ALA A 74 9.53 6.11 11.87
C ALA A 74 10.83 5.62 11.22
N ARG A 75 10.78 5.21 9.95
CA ARG A 75 11.88 4.51 9.25
C ARG A 75 12.64 5.38 8.25
N GLY A 76 12.12 6.57 7.94
CA GLY A 76 12.61 7.43 6.86
C GLY A 76 11.94 7.14 5.51
N HIS A 77 12.03 8.13 4.62
CA HIS A 77 11.37 8.13 3.31
C HIS A 77 12.40 8.37 2.18
N PRO A 78 13.09 7.32 1.70
CA PRO A 78 13.92 7.42 0.51
C PRO A 78 13.00 7.50 -0.72
N VAL A 79 12.82 8.70 -1.28
CA VAL A 79 11.81 9.01 -2.31
C VAL A 79 11.78 8.00 -3.46
N GLY A 80 12.94 7.66 -4.03
CA GLY A 80 13.04 6.71 -5.15
C GLY A 80 12.87 5.22 -4.79
N ALA A 81 12.92 4.86 -3.51
CA ALA A 81 12.86 3.47 -3.05
C ALA A 81 11.59 3.14 -2.25
N SER A 82 10.83 4.16 -1.82
CA SER A 82 9.73 3.96 -0.88
C SER A 82 8.65 3.01 -1.40
N GLY A 83 8.25 3.11 -2.67
CA GLY A 83 7.29 2.18 -3.27
C GLY A 83 7.76 0.72 -3.23
N ALA A 84 9.04 0.48 -3.55
CA ALA A 84 9.63 -0.86 -3.47
C ALA A 84 9.71 -1.36 -2.03
N ILE A 85 10.06 -0.49 -1.07
CA ILE A 85 10.09 -0.83 0.36
C ILE A 85 8.71 -1.27 0.84
N LEU A 86 7.63 -0.56 0.49
CA LEU A 86 6.26 -0.95 0.89
C LEU A 86 5.87 -2.32 0.31
N ALA A 87 6.18 -2.57 -0.97
CA ALA A 87 5.92 -3.86 -1.60
C ALA A 87 6.71 -5.02 -0.96
N VAL A 88 7.99 -4.80 -0.65
CA VAL A 88 8.84 -5.79 0.06
C VAL A 88 8.33 -6.05 1.47
N ARG A 89 7.82 -5.03 2.16
CA ARG A 89 7.20 -5.21 3.48
C ARG A 89 5.95 -6.06 3.44
N LEU A 90 5.09 -5.87 2.43
CA LEU A 90 3.97 -6.78 2.19
C LEU A 90 4.48 -8.20 1.93
N PHE A 91 5.54 -8.38 1.14
CA PHE A 91 6.10 -9.72 0.87
C PHE A 91 6.54 -10.42 2.16
N HIS A 92 7.21 -9.71 3.07
CA HIS A 92 7.65 -10.28 4.34
C HIS A 92 6.52 -10.46 5.36
N GLY A 93 5.60 -9.51 5.47
CA GLY A 93 4.55 -9.45 6.50
C GLY A 93 3.27 -10.20 6.15
N LEU A 94 2.84 -10.21 4.90
CA LEU A 94 1.56 -10.79 4.49
C LEU A 94 1.65 -12.32 4.44
N ARG A 95 1.04 -13.00 5.42
CA ARG A 95 1.06 -14.47 5.52
C ARG A 95 -0.11 -15.14 4.82
N ARG A 96 -1.27 -14.46 4.78
CA ARG A 96 -2.52 -14.91 4.14
C ARG A 96 -3.36 -13.69 3.77
N GLY A 97 -4.33 -13.89 2.88
CA GLY A 97 -5.26 -12.85 2.47
C GLY A 97 -4.64 -11.79 1.57
N ARG A 98 -5.34 -10.67 1.41
CA ARG A 98 -4.96 -9.56 0.54
C ARG A 98 -4.16 -8.50 1.27
N GLY A 99 -3.25 -7.87 0.54
CA GLY A 99 -2.49 -6.73 1.01
C GLY A 99 -2.47 -5.60 -0.01
N LEU A 100 -2.30 -4.38 0.46
CA LEU A 100 -2.32 -3.18 -0.37
C LEU A 100 -1.11 -2.30 -0.05
N ALA A 101 -0.44 -1.78 -1.08
CA ALA A 101 0.57 -0.72 -0.92
C ALA A 101 0.15 0.52 -1.70
N ALA A 102 0.38 1.71 -1.16
CA ALA A 102 0.06 2.96 -1.84
C ALA A 102 1.09 4.07 -1.56
N ILE A 103 1.44 4.82 -2.61
CA ILE A 103 2.35 5.97 -2.54
C ILE A 103 1.75 7.19 -3.23
N ALA A 104 2.02 8.36 -2.66
CA ALA A 104 1.92 9.64 -3.35
C ALA A 104 3.28 10.02 -3.95
N ALA A 105 3.28 10.83 -4.98
CA ALA A 105 4.47 11.44 -5.55
C ALA A 105 4.20 12.89 -5.93
N ALA A 106 5.29 13.67 -6.00
CA ALA A 106 5.21 15.08 -6.39
C ALA A 106 4.54 15.23 -7.77
N GLY A 107 3.83 16.34 -7.97
CA GLY A 107 3.10 16.60 -9.21
C GLY A 107 1.71 15.96 -9.28
N GLY A 108 1.14 15.55 -8.14
CA GLY A 108 -0.25 15.06 -8.10
C GLY A 108 -0.38 13.59 -8.47
N ILE A 109 0.66 12.77 -8.30
CA ILE A 109 0.67 11.39 -8.79
C ILE A 109 0.39 10.42 -7.63
N GLY A 110 -0.52 9.48 -7.83
CA GLY A 110 -0.83 8.41 -6.89
C GLY A 110 -0.61 7.04 -7.53
N THR A 111 0.03 6.12 -6.81
CA THR A 111 0.18 4.72 -7.24
C THR A 111 -0.29 3.77 -6.14
N ALA A 112 -1.01 2.73 -6.53
CA ALA A 112 -1.43 1.65 -5.65
C ALA A 112 -1.12 0.28 -6.25
N LEU A 113 -0.88 -0.70 -5.38
CA LEU A 113 -0.62 -2.10 -5.69
C LEU A 113 -1.49 -2.98 -4.79
N LEU A 114 -2.25 -3.90 -5.38
CA LEU A 114 -3.04 -4.91 -4.68
C LEU A 114 -2.40 -6.28 -4.90
N VAL A 115 -2.17 -7.02 -3.82
CA VAL A 115 -1.54 -8.34 -3.82
C VAL A 115 -2.32 -9.33 -2.97
N GLU A 116 -2.06 -10.61 -3.19
CA GLU A 116 -2.55 -11.71 -2.36
C GLU A 116 -1.38 -12.62 -1.98
N ALA A 117 -1.35 -13.09 -0.74
CA ALA A 117 -0.39 -14.10 -0.33
C ALA A 117 -0.59 -15.38 -1.14
N SER A 118 0.45 -15.81 -1.85
CA SER A 118 0.44 -17.04 -2.64
C SER A 118 1.43 -18.05 -2.07
N GLY A 119 1.11 -19.35 -2.15
CA GLY A 119 1.98 -20.40 -1.63
C GLY A 119 2.06 -20.40 -0.10
N ALA A 120 1.00 -20.88 0.54
CA ALA A 120 1.10 -21.43 1.89
C ALA A 120 0.88 -22.95 1.76
N GLY A 121 1.92 -23.73 2.07
CA GLY A 121 1.66 -25.05 2.62
C GLY A 121 0.86 -24.85 3.90
N GLU A 122 -0.17 -25.67 4.08
CA GLU A 122 -0.91 -25.77 5.32
C GLU A 122 0.09 -26.11 6.44
N GLU A 123 0.26 -25.19 7.39
CA GLU A 123 0.76 -25.49 8.73
C GLU A 123 -0.31 -25.07 9.73
#